data_AF-A0A9E2NZP4-F1
#
_entry.id   AF-A0A9E2NZP4-F1
#
_cell.length_a   1.000
_cell.length_b   1.000
_cell.length_c   1.000
_cell.angle_alpha   90.00
_cell.angle_beta   90.00
_cell.angle_gamma   90.00
#
_symmetry.space_group_name_H-M   'P 1'
#
loop_
_entity.id
_entity.type
_entity.pdbx_description
1 polymer ?
#
loop_
_entity_poly.entity_id
_entity_poly.type
_entity_poly.pdbx_seq_one_letter_code
_entity_poly.pdbx_strand_id
1 'polypeptide(L)'
;MSDYTHYHFSEEENVTQHYDYPELDTHKSLHQDFINKLSTSTKLILAGDSTQGLQLCSFLLDWILNHILKSDKKMALYINTK
;
A
#
# COMPACT_ATOMS: atom_id res chain seq x y z
N MET A 1 1.14 9.76 -8.53
CA MET A 1 1.49 8.53 -7.79
C MET A 1 0.92 8.59 -6.38
N SER A 2 1.34 9.56 -5.54
CA SER A 2 0.84 9.68 -4.15
C SER A 2 -0.68 9.79 -4.05
N ASP A 3 -1.31 10.67 -4.84
CA ASP A 3 -2.77 10.90 -4.75
C ASP A 3 -3.57 9.65 -5.12
N TYR A 4 -3.15 8.94 -6.16
CA TYR A 4 -3.80 7.70 -6.58
C TYR A 4 -3.60 6.58 -5.56
N THR A 5 -2.40 6.48 -4.96
CA THR A 5 -2.15 5.52 -3.88
C THR A 5 -3.07 5.79 -2.68
N HIS A 6 -3.19 7.05 -2.25
CA HIS A 6 -4.09 7.41 -1.15
C HIS A 6 -5.55 7.11 -1.47
N TYR A 7 -6.00 7.45 -2.68
CA TYR A 7 -7.35 7.13 -3.14
C TYR A 7 -7.60 5.62 -3.12
N HIS A 8 -6.72 4.83 -3.74
CA HIS A 8 -6.84 3.38 -3.81
C HIS A 8 -6.93 2.72 -2.43
N PHE A 9 -6.01 3.07 -1.53
CA PHE A 9 -6.01 2.55 -0.17
C PHE A 9 -7.27 2.95 0.61
N SER A 10 -7.73 4.19 0.45
CA SER A 10 -8.97 4.65 1.10
C SER A 10 -10.19 3.86 0.61
N GLU A 11 -10.28 3.58 -0.69
CA GLU A 11 -11.38 2.79 -1.25
C GLU A 11 -11.36 1.35 -0.72
N GLU A 12 -10.20 0.70 -0.67
CA GLU A 12 -10.09 -0.66 -0.10
C GLU A 12 -10.44 -0.69 1.39
N GLU A 13 -9.99 0.29 2.16
CA GLU A 13 -10.30 0.43 3.58
C GLU A 13 -11.79 0.65 3.84
N ASN A 14 -12.45 1.44 2.98
CA ASN A 14 -13.89 1.65 3.04
C ASN A 14 -14.65 0.36 2.76
N VAL A 15 -14.25 -0.39 1.72
CA VAL A 15 -14.85 -1.69 1.38
C VAL A 15 -14.66 -2.70 2.51
N THR A 16 -13.43 -2.85 3.01
CA THR A 16 -13.12 -3.80 4.08
C THR A 16 -13.81 -3.47 5.39
N GLN A 17 -13.96 -2.18 5.71
CA GLN A 17 -14.76 -1.74 6.84
C GLN A 17 -16.25 -2.07 6.65
N HIS A 18 -16.80 -1.90 5.45
CA HIS A 18 -18.20 -2.23 5.16
C HIS A 18 -18.52 -3.72 5.35
N TYR A 19 -17.58 -4.60 5.01
CA TYR A 19 -17.73 -6.05 5.14
C TYR A 19 -17.23 -6.62 6.47
N ASP A 20 -16.89 -5.78 7.45
CA ASP A 20 -16.34 -6.20 8.76
C ASP A 20 -15.12 -7.13 8.63
N TYR A 21 -14.21 -6.81 7.70
CA TYR A 21 -13.02 -7.63 7.47
C TYR A 21 -12.15 -7.70 8.74
N PRO A 22 -11.89 -8.89 9.31
CA PRO A 22 -11.23 -9.02 10.61
C PRO A 22 -9.81 -8.48 10.69
N GLU A 23 -9.13 -8.34 9.54
CA GLU A 23 -7.73 -7.89 9.47
C GLU A 23 -7.59 -6.47 8.92
N LEU A 24 -8.66 -5.66 9.00
CA LEU A 24 -8.68 -4.26 8.58
C LEU A 24 -7.50 -3.45 9.13
N ASP A 25 -7.26 -3.52 10.43
CA ASP A 25 -6.20 -2.72 11.08
C ASP A 25 -4.80 -3.12 10.58
N THR A 26 -4.58 -4.42 10.34
CA THR A 26 -3.33 -4.92 9.75
C THR A 26 -3.16 -4.42 8.32
N HIS A 27 -4.23 -4.47 7.51
CA HIS A 27 -4.21 -3.99 6.12
C HIS A 27 -3.93 -2.48 6.06
N LYS A 28 -4.57 -1.69 6.93
CA LYS A 28 -4.30 -0.25 7.12
C LYS A 28 -2.87 0.05 7.51
N SER A 29 -2.29 -0.74 8.42
CA SER A 29 -0.89 -0.57 8.82
C SER A 29 0.06 -0.77 7.64
N LEU A 30 -0.19 -1.77 6.78
CA LEU A 30 0.62 -2.00 5.58
C LEU A 30 0.55 -0.80 4.61
N HIS A 31 -0.63 -0.23 4.40
CA HIS A 31 -0.81 0.98 3.60
C HIS A 31 -0.04 2.17 4.16
N GLN A 32 -0.13 2.39 5.47
CA GLN A 32 0.54 3.51 6.12
C GLN A 32 2.07 3.38 6.02
N ASP A 33 2.61 2.18 6.19
CA ASP A 33 4.05 1.92 6.03
C ASP A 33 4.52 2.18 4.59
N PHE A 34 3.71 1.81 3.60
CA PHE A 34 3.99 2.12 2.20
C PHE A 34 4.06 3.63 1.94
N ILE A 35 3.07 4.38 2.40
CA ILE A 35 3.03 5.85 2.28
C ILE A 35 4.25 6.50 2.94
N ASN A 36 4.60 6.05 4.15
CA ASN A 36 5.75 6.56 4.89
C ASN A 36 7.06 6.34 4.14
N LYS A 37 7.25 5.13 3.57
CA LYS A 37 8.43 4.81 2.77
C LYS A 37 8.48 5.63 1.48
N LEU A 38 7.34 5.77 0.79
CA LEU A 38 7.22 6.57 -0.44
C LEU A 38 7.58 8.05 -0.17
N SER A 39 7.01 8.65 0.87
CA SER A 39 7.28 10.04 1.24
C SER A 39 8.74 10.26 1.63
N THR A 40 9.30 9.37 2.44
CA THR A 40 10.71 9.46 2.89
C THR A 40 11.67 9.35 1.72
N SER A 41 11.50 8.35 0.85
CA SER A 41 12.34 8.19 -0.34
C SER A 41 12.22 9.38 -1.28
N THR A 42 11.00 9.89 -1.50
CA THR A 42 10.78 11.07 -2.36
C THR A 42 11.50 12.30 -1.83
N LYS A 43 11.47 12.55 -0.52
CA LYS A 43 12.20 13.66 0.11
C LYS A 43 13.71 13.56 -0.11
N LEU A 44 14.29 12.37 0.05
CA LEU A 44 15.72 12.15 -0.14
C LEU A 44 16.15 12.32 -1.60
N ILE A 45 15.33 11.84 -2.55
CA ILE A 45 15.55 12.05 -3.99
C ILE A 45 15.55 13.55 -4.31
N LEU A 46 14.58 14.31 -3.80
CA LEU A 46 14.50 15.76 -4.00
C LEU A 46 15.65 16.51 -3.32
N ALA A 47 16.24 15.96 -2.26
CA ALA A 47 17.44 16.49 -1.61
C ALA A 47 18.75 16.18 -2.37
N GLY A 48 18.67 15.47 -3.51
CA GLY A 48 19.81 15.18 -4.39
C GLY A 48 20.42 13.79 -4.22
N ASP A 49 19.86 12.93 -3.37
CA ASP A 49 20.30 11.54 -3.25
C ASP A 49 19.68 10.69 -4.37
N SER A 50 20.37 10.61 -5.50
CA SER A 50 19.94 9.85 -6.67
C SER A 50 19.92 8.33 -6.44
N THR A 51 20.63 7.82 -5.41
CA THR A 51 20.65 6.38 -5.11
C THR A 51 19.29 5.88 -4.60
N GLN A 52 18.51 6.77 -3.99
CA GLN A 52 17.18 6.48 -3.48
C GLN A 52 16.16 6.21 -4.58
N GLY A 53 16.38 6.71 -5.80
CA GLY A 53 15.47 6.48 -6.93
C GLY A 53 15.38 4.99 -7.30
N LEU A 54 16.53 4.33 -7.46
CA LEU A 54 16.58 2.90 -7.80
C LEU A 54 16.03 2.03 -6.65
N GLN A 55 16.39 2.36 -5.41
CA GLN A 55 15.89 1.66 -4.23
C GLN A 55 14.36 1.78 -4.10
N LEU A 56 13.81 2.97 -4.37
CA LEU A 56 12.38 3.19 -4.36
C LEU A 56 11.69 2.36 -5.45
N CYS A 57 12.23 2.33 -6.68
CA CYS A 57 11.67 1.50 -7.75
C CYS A 57 11.64 0.00 -7.38
N SER A 58 12.72 -0.54 -6.82
CA SER A 58 12.76 -1.94 -6.36
C SER A 58 11.72 -2.19 -5.26
N PHE A 59 11.65 -1.29 -4.28
CA PHE A 59 10.67 -1.37 -3.20
C PHE A 59 9.23 -1.35 -3.73
N LEU A 60 8.90 -0.43 -4.64
CA LEU A 60 7.56 -0.31 -5.21
C LEU A 60 7.15 -1.60 -5.92
N LEU A 61 8.04 -2.18 -6.73
CA LEU A 61 7.76 -3.41 -7.46
C LEU A 61 7.51 -4.58 -6.50
N ASP A 62 8.41 -4.79 -5.55
CA ASP A 62 8.30 -5.89 -4.60
C ASP A 62 7.08 -5.73 -3.68
N TRP A 63 6.84 -4.52 -3.18
CA TRP A 63 5.73 -4.27 -2.26
C TRP A 63 4.38 -4.44 -2.97
N ILE A 64 4.18 -3.82 -4.13
CA ILE A 64 2.90 -3.90 -4.86
C ILE A 64 2.58 -5.35 -5.23
N LEU A 65 3.56 -6.10 -5.75
CA LEU A 65 3.36 -7.51 -6.11
C LEU A 65 2.98 -8.35 -4.90
N ASN A 66 3.70 -8.20 -3.77
CA ASN A 66 3.41 -8.98 -2.58
C ASN A 66 2.08 -8.57 -1.94
N HIS A 67 1.75 -7.28 -1.92
CA HIS A 67 0.52 -6.76 -1.34
C HIS A 67 -0.71 -7.27 -2.09
N ILE A 68 -0.73 -7.13 -3.43
CA ILE A 68 -1.84 -7.61 -4.26
C ILE A 68 -2.01 -9.13 -4.16
N LEU A 69 -0.91 -9.88 -4.29
CA LEU A 69 -0.99 -11.34 -4.34
C LEU A 69 -1.34 -11.99 -3.00
N LYS A 70 -1.09 -11.30 -1.88
CA LYS A 70 -1.26 -11.86 -0.53
C LYS A 70 -2.34 -11.12 0.27
N SER A 71 -2.21 -9.82 0.46
CA SER A 71 -3.12 -9.00 1.27
C SER A 71 -4.46 -8.84 0.55
N ASP A 72 -4.45 -8.22 -0.62
CA ASP A 72 -5.67 -7.82 -1.34
C ASP A 72 -6.42 -9.05 -1.83
N LYS A 73 -5.69 -10.10 -2.24
CA LYS A 73 -6.29 -11.39 -2.58
C LYS A 73 -7.00 -12.03 -1.39
N LYS A 74 -6.41 -12.00 -0.19
CA LYS A 74 -7.02 -12.56 1.03
C LYS A 74 -8.28 -11.79 1.42
N MET A 75 -8.19 -10.46 1.36
CA MET A 75 -9.32 -9.54 1.53
C MET A 75 -10.45 -9.86 0.53
N ALA A 76 -10.13 -9.96 -0.76
CA ALA A 76 -11.11 -10.24 -1.82
C ALA A 76 -11.79 -11.60 -1.64
N LEU A 77 -11.03 -12.64 -1.23
CA LEU A 77 -11.61 -13.95 -0.92
C LEU A 77 -12.60 -13.89 0.25
N TYR A 78 -12.31 -13.10 1.29
CA TYR A 78 -13.24 -12.92 2.40
C TYR A 78 -14.52 -12.21 1.95
N ILE A 79 -14.39 -11.09 1.22
CA ILE A 79 -15.52 -10.29 0.75
C ILE A 79 -16.42 -11.11 -0.18
N ASN A 80 -15.84 -11.91 -1.09
CA ASN A 80 -16.61 -12.76 -2.02
C ASN A 80 -17.41 -13.88 -1.34
N THR A 81 -17.26 -14.09 -0.03
CA THR A 81 -18.05 -15.07 0.73
C THR A 81 -19.25 -14.45 1.45
N LYS A 82 -19.50 -13.15 1.27
CA LYS A 82 -20.59 -12.38 1.87
C LYS A 82 -21.59 -11.93 0.81
#